data_AF-A0A6G5ABJ2-F1
#
_entry.id   AF-A0A6G5ABJ2-F1
#
_cell.length_a   1.000
_cell.length_b   1.000
_cell.length_c   1.000
_cell.angle_alpha   90.00
_cell.angle_beta   90.00
_cell.angle_gamma   90.00
#
_symmetry.space_group_name_H-M   'P 1'
#
loop_
_entity.id
_entity.type
_entity.pdbx_description
1 polymer ?
#
loop_
_entity_poly.entity_id
_entity_poly.type
_entity_poly.pdbx_seq_one_letter_code
_entity_poly.pdbx_strand_id
1 'polypeptide(L)'
;MQRCPLELTVLKVKKLGLDEPRAMLGLCLDPPDLGDIERAVLVLKEVSALTTVVGGTFCPYDGELTFVGKVMAGLPIDVCLTKMILLGFVFGVMEDCIIMAACLSIQSMFSRPFQKLLEVYKSRMAWAEGSFSDCLAMLKAYKVWQDMKRQGAFSRRNGLNEREWASRNFLQYKRLLEVEQLVREIQMRLGKFNIRCLDLPNQAPVNQDKHLVILRMVICGLSTPIILPRGP
;
A
#
# COMPACT_ATOMS: atom_id res chain seq x y z
N MET A 1 -13.66 12.86 14.84
CA MET A 1 -13.40 12.08 13.61
C MET A 1 -13.26 12.93 12.33
N GLN A 2 -13.44 14.25 12.38
CA GLN A 2 -13.64 15.13 11.21
C GLN A 2 -12.41 15.41 10.31
N ARG A 3 -11.26 14.76 10.53
CA ARG A 3 -10.02 15.03 9.78
C ARG A 3 -9.29 13.77 9.30
N CYS A 4 -9.94 12.61 9.38
CA CYS A 4 -9.33 11.34 9.00
C CYS A 4 -10.13 10.68 7.87
N PRO A 5 -9.47 10.00 6.93
CA PRO A 5 -10.15 9.16 5.93
C PRO A 5 -11.08 8.15 6.62
N LEU A 6 -12.31 8.04 6.14
CA LEU A 6 -13.38 7.25 6.77
C LEU A 6 -13.51 5.83 6.17
N GLU A 7 -12.84 5.53 5.08
CA GLU A 7 -12.95 4.29 4.30
C GLU A 7 -12.72 3.06 5.16
N LEU A 8 -11.62 3.02 5.92
CA LEU A 8 -11.33 1.92 6.84
C LEU A 8 -12.33 1.85 8.00
N THR A 9 -12.86 2.98 8.44
CA THR A 9 -13.87 3.03 9.51
C THR A 9 -15.19 2.45 9.02
N VAL A 10 -15.65 2.86 7.84
CA VAL A 10 -16.85 2.33 7.18
C VAL A 10 -16.70 0.83 6.96
N LEU A 11 -15.55 0.34 6.48
CA LEU A 11 -15.31 -1.09 6.34
C LEU A 11 -15.36 -1.86 7.66
N LYS A 12 -14.86 -1.27 8.76
CA LYS A 12 -14.96 -1.88 10.09
C LYS A 12 -16.41 -1.97 10.56
N VAL A 13 -17.21 -0.92 10.35
CA VAL A 13 -18.65 -0.91 10.66
C VAL A 13 -19.37 -2.03 9.90
N LYS A 14 -19.15 -2.12 8.57
CA LYS A 14 -19.76 -3.18 7.74
C LYS A 14 -19.26 -4.58 8.13
N LYS A 15 -18.00 -4.74 8.51
CA LYS A 15 -17.44 -6.02 8.96
C LYS A 15 -18.06 -6.51 10.27
N LEU A 16 -18.48 -5.59 11.15
CA LEU A 16 -19.16 -5.91 12.40
C LEU A 16 -20.64 -6.26 12.20
N GLY A 17 -21.17 -6.17 10.98
CA GLY A 17 -22.58 -6.45 10.69
C GLY A 17 -23.53 -5.38 11.23
N LEU A 18 -23.02 -4.17 11.46
CA LEU A 18 -23.83 -3.03 11.86
C LEU A 18 -24.63 -2.49 10.65
N ASP A 19 -25.67 -1.70 10.93
CA ASP A 19 -26.55 -1.07 9.93
C ASP A 19 -25.80 -0.11 8.98
N GLU A 20 -26.56 0.63 8.17
CA GLU A 20 -26.05 1.63 7.22
C GLU A 20 -24.96 2.52 7.85
N PRO A 21 -23.82 2.75 7.16
CA PRO A 21 -22.72 3.57 7.68
C PRO A 21 -23.15 4.94 8.19
N ARG A 22 -24.13 5.58 7.52
CA ARG A 22 -24.70 6.86 7.95
C ARG A 22 -25.39 6.77 9.32
N ALA A 23 -26.26 5.78 9.49
CA ALA A 23 -27.00 5.58 10.72
C ALA A 23 -26.04 5.32 11.89
N MET A 24 -25.03 4.46 11.68
CA MET A 24 -24.08 4.09 12.72
C MET A 24 -23.08 5.20 13.06
N LEU A 25 -22.51 5.87 12.06
CA LEU A 25 -21.54 6.94 12.30
C LEU A 25 -22.22 8.23 12.79
N GLY A 26 -23.50 8.44 12.49
CA GLY A 26 -24.30 9.53 13.04
C GLY A 26 -24.54 9.43 14.54
N LEU A 27 -24.44 8.24 15.13
CA LEU A 27 -24.57 7.99 16.57
C LEU A 27 -23.26 8.21 17.36
N CYS A 28 -22.16 8.57 16.70
CA CYS A 28 -20.90 8.84 17.38
C CYS A 28 -20.95 10.13 18.21
N LEU A 29 -20.11 10.23 19.25
CA LEU A 29 -20.01 11.42 20.11
C LEU A 29 -19.74 12.71 19.30
N ASP A 30 -18.85 12.62 18.32
CA ASP A 30 -18.57 13.67 17.34
C ASP A 30 -18.74 13.10 15.92
N PRO A 31 -19.96 13.16 15.34
CA PRO A 31 -20.24 12.53 14.06
C PRO A 31 -19.48 13.23 12.92
N PRO A 32 -19.00 12.47 11.92
CA PRO A 32 -18.47 13.06 10.68
C PRO A 32 -19.59 13.66 9.83
N ASP A 33 -19.22 14.51 8.87
CA ASP A 33 -20.17 15.04 7.90
C ASP A 33 -20.76 13.92 7.03
N LEU A 34 -22.05 14.01 6.70
CA LEU A 34 -22.71 13.00 5.88
C LEU A 34 -22.06 12.89 4.49
N GLY A 35 -21.64 14.01 3.92
CA GLY A 35 -20.94 14.04 2.64
C GLY A 35 -19.59 13.31 2.69
N ASP A 36 -18.87 13.36 3.81
CA ASP A 36 -17.63 12.59 4.00
C ASP A 36 -17.90 11.08 4.02
N ILE A 37 -18.96 10.64 4.71
CA ILE A 37 -19.36 9.23 4.75
C ILE A 37 -19.72 8.74 3.34
N GLU A 38 -20.49 9.52 2.60
CA GLU A 38 -20.91 9.18 1.23
C GLU A 38 -19.72 9.09 0.27
N ARG A 39 -18.78 10.03 0.36
CA ARG A 39 -17.53 9.98 -0.40
C ARG A 39 -16.73 8.72 -0.07
N ALA A 40 -16.62 8.37 1.21
CA ALA A 40 -15.93 7.14 1.61
C ALA A 40 -16.63 5.89 1.06
N VAL A 41 -17.96 5.82 1.10
CA VAL A 41 -18.72 4.70 0.50
C VAL A 41 -18.50 4.62 -1.02
N LEU A 42 -18.47 5.77 -1.70
CA LEU A 42 -18.19 5.83 -3.14
C LEU A 42 -16.80 5.27 -3.46
N VAL A 43 -15.76 5.73 -2.74
CA VAL A 43 -14.38 5.22 -2.88
C VAL A 43 -14.34 3.71 -2.61
N LEU A 44 -15.05 3.24 -1.58
CA LEU A 44 -15.12 1.81 -1.26
C LEU A 44 -15.80 0.97 -2.37
N LYS A 45 -16.75 1.54 -3.12
CA LYS A 45 -17.32 0.89 -4.31
C LYS A 45 -16.33 0.88 -5.47
N GLU A 46 -15.63 1.98 -5.70
CA GLU A 46 -14.58 2.07 -6.74
C GLU A 46 -13.42 1.10 -6.48
N VAL A 47 -13.03 0.90 -5.23
CA VAL A 47 -12.02 -0.11 -4.88
C VAL A 47 -12.59 -1.52 -4.74
N SER A 48 -13.86 -1.72 -5.10
CA SER A 48 -14.59 -3.00 -5.05
C SER A 48 -14.67 -3.62 -3.65
N ALA A 49 -14.52 -2.82 -2.62
CA ALA A 49 -14.65 -3.22 -1.22
C ALA A 49 -16.12 -3.38 -0.80
N LEU A 50 -17.00 -2.58 -1.40
CA LEU A 50 -18.46 -2.66 -1.26
C LEU A 50 -19.11 -2.90 -2.62
N THR A 51 -20.22 -3.64 -2.63
CA THR A 51 -21.08 -3.75 -3.81
C THR A 51 -21.87 -2.45 -4.02
N THR A 52 -22.45 -2.29 -5.21
CA THR A 52 -23.36 -1.18 -5.52
C THR A 52 -24.81 -1.45 -5.12
N VAL A 53 -25.10 -2.67 -4.66
CA VAL A 53 -26.44 -3.16 -4.33
C VAL A 53 -26.51 -3.66 -2.90
N VAL A 54 -27.66 -3.48 -2.26
CA VAL A 54 -28.00 -4.05 -0.95
C VAL A 54 -29.35 -4.74 -1.10
N GLY A 55 -29.42 -6.04 -0.78
CA GLY A 55 -30.68 -6.80 -0.93
C GLY A 55 -31.22 -6.79 -2.37
N GLY A 56 -30.33 -6.76 -3.37
CA GLY A 56 -30.69 -6.72 -4.79
C GLY A 56 -31.06 -5.35 -5.37
N THR A 57 -31.14 -4.30 -4.55
CA THR A 57 -31.49 -2.94 -5.00
C THR A 57 -30.25 -2.04 -5.03
N PHE A 58 -30.11 -1.22 -6.08
CA PHE A 58 -29.05 -0.23 -6.15
C PHE A 58 -29.17 0.78 -4.99
N CYS A 59 -28.11 0.92 -4.21
CA CYS A 59 -28.04 1.89 -3.14
C CYS A 59 -26.82 2.78 -3.38
N PRO A 60 -26.95 4.10 -3.54
CA PRO A 60 -25.79 4.99 -3.73
C PRO A 60 -24.98 5.15 -2.45
N TYR A 61 -25.62 5.05 -1.28
CA TYR A 61 -25.04 5.42 0.01
C TYR A 61 -24.66 4.25 0.93
N ASP A 62 -24.95 3.01 0.50
CA ASP A 62 -24.54 1.79 1.19
C ASP A 62 -24.14 0.70 0.18
N GLY A 63 -23.57 -0.40 0.66
CA GLY A 63 -23.22 -1.58 -0.13
C GLY A 63 -22.94 -2.80 0.75
N GLU A 64 -23.02 -3.99 0.17
CA GLU A 64 -22.65 -5.23 0.85
C GLU A 64 -21.13 -5.43 0.84
N LEU A 65 -20.60 -5.97 1.94
CA LEU A 65 -19.16 -6.17 2.10
C LEU A 65 -18.66 -7.32 1.23
N THR A 66 -17.79 -7.01 0.26
CA THR A 66 -17.19 -8.01 -0.63
C THR A 66 -16.05 -8.77 0.05
N PHE A 67 -15.55 -9.85 -0.58
CA PHE A 67 -14.32 -10.50 -0.12
C PHE A 67 -13.11 -9.55 -0.14
N VAL A 68 -12.97 -8.74 -1.20
CA VAL A 68 -11.94 -7.70 -1.30
C VAL A 68 -12.05 -6.71 -0.14
N GLY A 69 -13.27 -6.28 0.20
CA GLY A 69 -13.51 -5.41 1.36
C GLY A 69 -13.14 -6.05 2.69
N LYS A 70 -13.37 -7.36 2.86
CA LYS A 70 -12.92 -8.12 4.05
C LYS A 70 -11.40 -8.14 4.18
N VAL A 71 -10.68 -8.31 3.05
CA VAL A 71 -9.22 -8.25 3.01
C VAL A 71 -8.73 -6.85 3.38
N MET A 72 -9.27 -5.81 2.75
CA MET A 72 -8.93 -4.40 3.03
C MET A 72 -9.16 -4.03 4.49
N ALA A 73 -10.30 -4.43 5.07
CA ALA A 73 -10.60 -4.23 6.49
C ALA A 73 -9.63 -4.98 7.43
N GLY A 74 -8.93 -5.98 6.91
CA GLY A 74 -7.96 -6.78 7.64
C GLY A 74 -6.56 -6.17 7.69
N LEU A 75 -6.16 -5.34 6.72
CA LEU A 75 -4.78 -4.85 6.61
C LEU A 75 -4.55 -3.54 7.39
N PRO A 76 -3.32 -3.28 7.89
CA PRO A 76 -2.98 -2.07 8.62
C PRO A 76 -2.54 -0.93 7.69
N ILE A 77 -3.11 -0.84 6.50
CA ILE A 77 -2.75 0.14 5.46
C ILE A 77 -4.02 0.67 4.80
N ASP A 78 -3.86 1.72 4.00
CA ASP A 78 -4.96 2.31 3.24
C ASP A 78 -5.61 1.31 2.24
N VAL A 79 -6.89 1.52 1.93
CA VAL A 79 -7.66 0.66 1.02
C VAL A 79 -7.10 0.70 -0.41
N CYS A 80 -6.60 1.85 -0.87
CA CYS A 80 -5.97 1.98 -2.18
C CYS A 80 -4.66 1.18 -2.23
N LEU A 81 -3.83 1.28 -1.19
CA LEU A 81 -2.59 0.50 -1.11
C LEU A 81 -2.86 -1.00 -1.04
N THR A 82 -3.94 -1.42 -0.38
CA THR A 82 -4.38 -2.82 -0.42
C THR A 82 -4.79 -3.25 -1.83
N LYS A 83 -5.55 -2.42 -2.56
CA LYS A 83 -5.91 -2.68 -3.96
C LYS A 83 -4.67 -2.87 -4.84
N MET A 84 -3.64 -2.05 -4.63
CA MET A 84 -2.36 -2.19 -5.33
C MET A 84 -1.71 -3.56 -5.06
N ILE A 85 -1.70 -4.04 -3.83
CA ILE A 85 -1.19 -5.38 -3.49
C ILE A 85 -1.99 -6.47 -4.19
N LEU A 86 -3.33 -6.36 -4.20
CA LEU A 86 -4.20 -7.33 -4.86
C LEU A 86 -3.98 -7.36 -6.38
N LEU A 87 -3.80 -6.21 -7.02
CA LEU A 87 -3.39 -6.14 -8.43
C LEU A 87 -2.01 -6.77 -8.63
N GLY A 88 -1.05 -6.51 -7.74
CA GLY A 88 0.26 -7.16 -7.75
C GLY A 88 0.16 -8.68 -7.65
N PHE A 89 -0.77 -9.22 -6.87
CA PHE A 89 -1.06 -10.66 -6.82
C PHE A 89 -1.55 -11.20 -8.16
N VAL A 90 -2.47 -10.49 -8.83
CA VAL A 90 -2.97 -10.88 -10.16
C VAL A 90 -1.86 -10.86 -11.22
N PHE A 91 -0.96 -9.87 -11.17
CA PHE A 91 0.12 -9.73 -12.15
C PHE A 91 1.44 -10.41 -11.75
N GLY A 92 1.48 -11.14 -10.63
CA GLY A 92 2.67 -11.87 -10.18
C GLY A 92 3.81 -11.01 -9.62
N VAL A 93 3.54 -9.77 -9.21
CA VAL A 93 4.51 -8.82 -8.61
C VAL A 93 4.14 -8.42 -7.18
N MET A 94 3.45 -9.32 -6.47
CA MET A 94 2.87 -9.08 -5.15
C MET A 94 3.90 -8.62 -4.10
N GLU A 95 5.08 -9.24 -4.06
CA GLU A 95 6.11 -8.91 -3.07
C GLU A 95 6.55 -7.45 -3.19
N ASP A 96 6.78 -6.98 -4.41
CA ASP A 96 7.16 -5.61 -4.71
C ASP A 96 6.04 -4.64 -4.34
N CYS A 97 4.79 -5.00 -4.62
CA CYS A 97 3.63 -4.20 -4.21
C CYS A 97 3.49 -4.11 -2.68
N ILE A 98 3.81 -5.17 -1.93
CA ILE A 98 3.79 -5.13 -0.46
C ILE A 98 4.87 -4.18 0.07
N ILE A 99 6.09 -4.27 -0.46
CA ILE A 99 7.19 -3.37 -0.07
C ILE A 99 6.83 -1.92 -0.41
N MET A 100 6.33 -1.67 -1.63
CA MET A 100 5.88 -0.34 -2.04
C MET A 100 4.74 0.18 -1.14
N ALA A 101 3.75 -0.65 -0.82
CA ALA A 101 2.65 -0.26 0.07
C ALA A 101 3.15 0.09 1.47
N ALA A 102 4.09 -0.68 2.03
CA ALA A 102 4.71 -0.38 3.31
C ALA A 102 5.50 0.93 3.27
N CYS A 103 6.30 1.14 2.22
CA CYS A 103 7.07 2.37 2.01
C CYS A 103 6.18 3.61 1.84
N LEU A 104 5.01 3.48 1.20
CA LEU A 104 4.06 4.59 1.03
C LEU A 104 3.21 4.84 2.28
N SER A 105 2.95 3.80 3.08
CA SER A 105 2.23 3.92 4.36
C SER A 105 3.07 4.60 5.42
N ILE A 106 4.39 4.40 5.37
CA ILE A 106 5.35 5.02 6.28
C ILE A 106 5.83 6.33 5.66
N GLN A 107 6.00 7.37 6.49
CA GLN A 107 6.56 8.64 6.03
C GLN A 107 7.92 8.42 5.34
N SER A 108 8.18 9.16 4.25
CA SER A 108 9.39 9.12 3.39
C SER A 108 10.63 8.51 4.06
N MET A 109 11.07 7.37 3.53
CA MET A 109 12.29 6.66 3.96
C MET A 109 13.57 7.48 3.72
N PHE A 110 13.57 8.39 2.74
CA PHE A 110 14.69 9.28 2.47
C PHE A 110 14.84 10.34 3.56
N SER A 111 16.08 10.60 3.98
CA SER A 111 16.42 11.67 4.91
C SER A 111 16.46 13.02 4.18
N ARG A 112 16.26 14.10 4.93
CA ARG A 112 16.38 15.47 4.43
C ARG A 112 17.32 16.25 5.35
N PRO A 113 18.65 16.04 5.24
CA PRO A 113 19.62 16.75 6.05
C PRO A 113 19.64 18.23 5.66
N PHE A 114 19.90 19.10 6.63
CA PHE A 114 20.07 20.53 6.38
C PHE A 114 21.20 20.76 5.35
N GLN A 115 20.97 21.67 4.40
CA GLN A 115 21.92 22.04 3.33
C GLN A 115 22.40 20.93 2.38
N LYS A 116 21.87 19.70 2.46
CA LYS A 116 22.26 18.56 1.59
C LYS A 116 21.20 18.15 0.57
N LEU A 117 20.26 19.04 0.24
CA LEU A 117 19.10 18.71 -0.59
C LEU A 117 19.50 18.18 -1.99
N LEU A 118 20.57 18.73 -2.59
CA LEU A 118 21.07 18.29 -3.89
C LEU A 118 21.66 16.85 -3.84
N GLU A 119 22.36 16.51 -2.77
CA GLU A 119 22.93 15.16 -2.58
C GLU A 119 21.82 14.12 -2.37
N VAL A 120 20.80 14.48 -1.59
CA VAL A 120 19.60 13.64 -1.41
C VAL A 120 18.90 13.42 -2.75
N TYR A 121 18.73 14.48 -3.55
CA TYR A 121 18.12 14.37 -4.87
C TYR A 121 18.92 13.45 -5.79
N LYS A 122 20.25 13.59 -5.83
CA LYS A 122 21.15 12.71 -6.59
C LYS A 122 21.05 11.26 -6.13
N SER A 123 21.04 11.01 -4.82
CA SER A 123 20.84 9.66 -4.26
C SER A 123 19.51 9.06 -4.71
N ARG A 124 18.41 9.82 -4.60
CA ARG A 124 17.08 9.37 -5.05
C ARG A 124 17.03 9.05 -6.54
N MET A 125 17.65 9.89 -7.37
CA MET A 125 17.75 9.64 -8.81
C MET A 125 18.60 8.41 -9.14
N ALA A 126 19.69 8.18 -8.39
CA ALA A 126 20.50 6.97 -8.51
C ALA A 126 19.65 5.73 -8.20
N TRP A 127 18.90 5.74 -7.09
CA TRP A 127 17.97 4.66 -6.76
C TRP A 127 16.85 4.47 -7.78
N ALA A 128 16.38 5.54 -8.43
CA ALA A 128 15.35 5.42 -9.46
C ALA A 128 15.86 4.69 -10.71
N GLU A 129 17.17 4.72 -11.01
CA GLU A 129 17.81 4.13 -12.19
C GLU A 129 17.03 4.42 -13.49
N GLY A 130 16.76 5.70 -13.77
CA GLY A 130 16.04 6.11 -14.98
C GLY A 130 14.53 5.82 -14.96
N SER A 131 13.98 5.26 -13.88
CA SER A 131 12.53 5.06 -13.77
C SER A 131 11.74 6.34 -13.48
N PHE A 132 12.42 7.38 -12.97
CA PHE A 132 11.84 8.65 -12.52
C PHE A 132 10.66 8.50 -11.54
N SER A 133 10.62 7.40 -10.78
CA SER A 133 9.55 7.12 -9.81
C SER A 133 10.11 6.99 -8.40
N ASP A 134 9.59 7.80 -7.49
CA ASP A 134 9.96 7.78 -6.08
C ASP A 134 9.60 6.47 -5.38
N CYS A 135 8.45 5.89 -5.74
CA CYS A 135 8.00 4.61 -5.21
C CYS A 135 8.99 3.50 -5.59
N LEU A 136 9.44 3.49 -6.84
CA LEU A 136 10.43 2.53 -7.33
C LEU A 136 11.82 2.75 -6.74
N ALA A 137 12.21 4.02 -6.51
CA ALA A 137 13.45 4.34 -5.80
C ALA A 137 13.44 3.78 -4.37
N MET A 138 12.32 3.92 -3.64
CA MET A 138 12.17 3.35 -2.30
C MET A 138 12.19 1.81 -2.32
N LEU A 139 11.48 1.20 -3.26
CA LEU A 139 11.47 -0.25 -3.47
C LEU A 139 12.89 -0.80 -3.67
N LYS A 140 13.66 -0.20 -4.57
CA LYS A 140 15.04 -0.60 -4.88
C LYS A 140 15.97 -0.43 -3.69
N ALA A 141 15.94 0.73 -3.04
CA ALA A 141 16.74 1.00 -1.85
C ALA A 141 16.46 -0.01 -0.73
N TYR A 142 15.18 -0.35 -0.51
CA TYR A 142 14.78 -1.34 0.49
C TYR A 142 15.26 -2.76 0.12
N LYS A 143 15.09 -3.18 -1.14
CA LYS A 143 15.54 -4.50 -1.61
C LYS A 143 17.05 -4.68 -1.44
N VAL A 144 17.85 -3.70 -1.86
CA VAL A 144 19.31 -3.75 -1.66
C VAL A 144 19.67 -3.85 -0.18
N TRP A 145 19.03 -3.06 0.67
CA TRP A 145 19.23 -3.14 2.12
C TRP A 145 18.90 -4.54 2.67
N GLN A 146 17.75 -5.10 2.28
CA GLN A 146 17.28 -6.40 2.72
C GLN A 146 18.21 -7.54 2.25
N ASP A 147 18.69 -7.48 1.01
CA ASP A 147 19.60 -8.48 0.46
C ASP A 147 20.98 -8.44 1.14
N MET A 148 21.53 -7.24 1.36
CA MET A 148 22.76 -7.06 2.15
C MET A 148 22.61 -7.63 3.56
N LYS A 149 21.45 -7.41 4.19
CA LYS A 149 21.15 -7.97 5.52
C LYS A 149 21.08 -9.50 5.49
N ARG A 150 20.40 -10.08 4.50
CA ARG A 150 20.29 -11.55 4.31
C ARG A 150 21.64 -12.20 4.05
N GLN A 151 22.52 -11.54 3.30
CA GLN A 151 23.89 -12.00 3.02
C GLN A 151 24.86 -11.81 4.19
N GLY A 152 24.40 -11.23 5.31
CA GLY A 152 25.23 -10.97 6.48
C GLY A 152 26.25 -9.85 6.28
N ALA A 153 26.06 -8.95 5.31
CA ALA A 153 26.95 -7.83 5.04
C ALA A 153 27.12 -6.91 6.26
N PHE A 154 26.08 -6.79 7.10
CA PHE A 154 26.12 -5.98 8.33
C PHE A 154 26.62 -6.74 9.57
N SER A 155 27.18 -7.93 9.40
CA SER A 155 27.79 -8.69 10.50
C SER A 155 29.06 -8.02 11.00
N ARG A 156 29.37 -8.19 12.31
CA ARG A 156 30.59 -7.66 12.94
C ARG A 156 31.87 -8.08 12.19
N ARG A 157 31.87 -9.25 11.53
CA ARG A 157 33.01 -9.73 10.73
C ARG A 157 33.28 -8.89 9.47
N ASN A 158 32.25 -8.31 8.88
CA ASN A 158 32.36 -7.56 7.62
C ASN A 158 32.58 -6.05 7.85
N GLY A 159 32.54 -5.59 9.10
CA GLY A 159 32.85 -4.20 9.49
C GLY A 159 31.85 -3.13 9.01
N LEU A 160 30.83 -3.50 8.24
CA LEU A 160 29.85 -2.56 7.71
C LEU A 160 28.70 -2.36 8.71
N ASN A 161 28.53 -1.12 9.20
CA ASN A 161 27.43 -0.77 10.08
C ASN A 161 26.17 -0.41 9.25
N GLU A 162 25.05 -1.07 9.54
CA GLU A 162 23.75 -0.87 8.88
C GLU A 162 23.28 0.60 8.96
N ARG A 163 23.52 1.27 10.10
CA ARG A 163 23.18 2.69 10.29
C ARG A 163 24.03 3.61 9.43
N GLU A 164 25.32 3.29 9.32
CA GLU A 164 26.24 4.06 8.48
C GLU A 164 25.90 3.89 7.00
N TRP A 165 25.58 2.66 6.58
CA TRP A 165 25.11 2.39 5.23
C TRP A 165 23.84 3.19 4.91
N ALA A 166 22.85 3.20 5.81
CA ALA A 166 21.64 3.98 5.63
C ALA A 166 21.97 5.48 5.53
N SER A 167 22.83 6.00 6.41
CA SER A 167 23.24 7.41 6.39
C SER A 167 23.97 7.80 5.10
N ARG A 168 24.88 6.94 4.59
CA ARG A 168 25.61 7.19 3.34
C ARG A 168 24.69 7.24 2.12
N ASN A 169 23.59 6.50 2.16
CA ASN A 169 22.59 6.46 1.10
C ASN A 169 21.44 7.47 1.28
N PHE A 170 21.52 8.35 2.27
CA PHE A 170 20.46 9.31 2.62
C PHE A 170 19.13 8.62 2.97
N LEU A 171 19.20 7.49 3.66
CA LEU A 171 18.07 6.72 4.16
C LEU A 171 17.98 6.84 5.68
N GLN A 172 16.75 6.86 6.19
CA GLN A 172 16.49 6.85 7.62
C GLN A 172 16.45 5.41 8.13
N TYR A 173 17.47 5.03 8.91
CA TYR A 173 17.59 3.67 9.47
C TYR A 173 16.33 3.20 10.21
N LYS A 174 15.75 4.05 11.07
CA LYS A 174 14.54 3.71 11.81
C LYS A 174 13.35 3.40 10.87
N ARG A 175 13.22 4.15 9.77
CA ARG A 175 12.15 3.94 8.78
C ARG A 175 12.33 2.63 8.01
N LEU A 176 13.56 2.22 7.70
CA LEU A 176 13.84 0.91 7.10
C LEU A 176 13.32 -0.24 7.98
N LEU A 177 13.56 -0.16 9.30
CA LEU A 177 13.07 -1.15 10.26
C LEU A 177 11.53 -1.14 10.37
N GLU A 178 10.92 0.05 10.40
CA GLU A 178 9.46 0.19 10.38
C GLU A 178 8.85 -0.44 9.12
N VAL A 179 9.46 -0.22 7.95
CA VAL A 179 9.02 -0.83 6.69
C VAL A 179 9.15 -2.33 6.76
N GLU A 180 10.28 -2.87 7.24
CA GLU A 180 10.45 -4.32 7.42
C GLU A 180 9.38 -4.93 8.33
N GLN A 181 9.05 -4.26 9.43
CA GLN A 181 8.01 -4.74 10.35
C GLN A 181 6.63 -4.70 9.69
N LEU A 182 6.31 -3.63 8.96
CA LEU A 182 5.03 -3.48 8.26
C LEU A 182 4.87 -4.49 7.12
N VAL A 183 5.93 -4.75 6.34
CA VAL A 183 5.95 -5.79 5.30
C VAL A 183 5.61 -7.15 5.89
N ARG A 184 6.24 -7.54 7.01
CA ARG A 184 5.95 -8.81 7.70
C ARG A 184 4.51 -8.88 8.18
N GLU A 185 4.00 -7.81 8.77
CA GLU A 185 2.62 -7.74 9.26
C GLU A 185 1.61 -7.89 8.11
N ILE A 186 1.84 -7.19 6.99
CA ILE A 186 0.99 -7.30 5.79
C ILE A 186 0.99 -8.73 5.26
N GLN A 187 2.17 -9.35 5.09
CA GLN A 187 2.30 -10.74 4.63
C GLN A 187 1.57 -11.71 5.56
N MET A 188 1.72 -11.56 6.87
CA MET A 188 1.04 -12.41 7.86
C MET A 188 -0.48 -12.30 7.76
N ARG A 189 -1.02 -11.08 7.62
CA ARG A 189 -2.46 -10.87 7.50
C ARG A 189 -3.03 -11.34 6.17
N LEU A 190 -2.32 -11.14 5.06
CA LEU A 190 -2.70 -11.67 3.75
C LEU A 190 -2.72 -13.21 3.76
N GLY A 191 -1.78 -13.83 4.47
CA GLY A 191 -1.74 -15.27 4.67
C GLY A 191 -2.99 -15.85 5.33
N LYS A 192 -3.69 -15.09 6.19
CA LYS A 192 -4.98 -15.48 6.81
C LYS A 192 -6.12 -15.56 5.79
N PHE A 193 -6.02 -14.83 4.69
CA PHE A 193 -6.96 -14.87 3.56
C PHE A 193 -6.51 -15.84 2.46
N ASN A 194 -5.46 -16.64 2.72
CA ASN A 194 -4.81 -17.51 1.74
C ASN A 194 -4.26 -16.76 0.51
N ILE A 195 -3.93 -15.48 0.65
CA ILE A 195 -3.26 -14.68 -0.38
C ILE A 195 -1.77 -14.70 -0.04
N ARG A 196 -0.98 -15.40 -0.84
CA ARG A 196 0.46 -15.59 -0.62
C ARG A 196 1.22 -15.35 -1.93
N CYS A 197 2.48 -14.95 -1.83
CA CYS A 197 3.34 -14.92 -3.00
C CYS A 197 3.41 -16.35 -3.58
N LEU A 198 3.10 -16.48 -4.87
CA LEU A 198 3.19 -17.74 -5.57
C LEU A 198 4.65 -17.93 -5.98
N ASP A 199 5.39 -18.75 -5.24
CA ASP A 199 6.66 -19.26 -5.70
C ASP A 199 6.37 -20.29 -6.79
N LEU A 200 6.25 -19.81 -8.04
CA LEU A 200 6.08 -20.69 -9.19
C LEU A 200 7.46 -21.27 -9.55
N PRO A 201 7.73 -22.57 -9.28
CA PRO A 201 8.95 -23.20 -9.74
C PRO A 201 8.94 -23.16 -11.28
N ASN A 202 9.94 -22.52 -11.90
CA ASN A 202 10.07 -22.23 -13.35
C ASN A 202 9.48 -20.91 -13.86
N GLN A 203 9.38 -19.86 -13.05
CA GLN A 203 9.37 -18.52 -13.67
C GLN A 203 10.71 -18.27 -14.36
N ALA A 204 10.70 -18.22 -15.69
CA ALA A 204 11.81 -17.62 -16.43
C ALA A 204 12.11 -16.24 -15.83
N PRO A 205 13.38 -15.81 -15.76
CA PRO A 205 13.73 -14.51 -15.19
C PRO A 205 12.84 -13.46 -15.85
N VAL A 206 11.98 -12.82 -15.03
CA VAL A 206 11.04 -11.83 -15.54
C VAL A 206 11.88 -10.77 -16.23
N ASN A 207 11.65 -10.56 -17.53
CA ASN A 207 12.33 -9.52 -18.28
C ASN A 207 12.16 -8.20 -17.49
N GLN A 208 13.29 -7.61 -17.09
CA GLN A 208 13.34 -6.46 -16.19
C GLN A 208 12.49 -5.29 -16.71
N ASP A 209 12.40 -5.12 -18.03
CA ASP A 209 11.56 -4.10 -18.67
C ASP A 209 10.07 -4.42 -18.50
N LYS A 210 9.67 -5.68 -18.70
CA LYS A 210 8.27 -6.12 -18.49
C LYS A 210 7.87 -5.94 -17.02
N HIS A 211 8.75 -6.31 -16.10
CA HIS A 211 8.52 -6.16 -14.68
C HIS A 211 8.30 -4.69 -14.29
N LEU A 212 9.16 -3.78 -14.79
CA LEU A 212 9.05 -2.35 -14.56
C LEU A 212 7.74 -1.76 -15.12
N VAL A 213 7.32 -2.21 -16.31
CA VAL A 213 6.04 -1.80 -16.92
C VAL A 213 4.86 -2.22 -16.06
N ILE A 214 4.85 -3.46 -15.56
CA ILE A 214 3.79 -3.96 -14.67
C ILE A 214 3.75 -3.14 -13.37
N LEU A 215 4.89 -2.90 -12.73
CA LEU A 215 4.93 -2.10 -11.50
C LEU A 215 4.39 -0.68 -11.74
N ARG A 216 4.75 -0.04 -12.86
CA ARG A 216 4.22 1.27 -13.24
C ARG A 216 2.71 1.23 -13.45
N MET A 217 2.20 0.22 -14.15
CA MET A 217 0.76 0.02 -14.36
C MET A 217 0.01 -0.11 -13.03
N VAL A 218 0.54 -0.92 -12.11
CA VAL A 218 -0.05 -1.15 -10.79
C VAL A 218 -0.01 0.12 -9.91
N ILE A 219 1.08 0.89 -9.97
CA ILE A 219 1.19 2.20 -9.29
C ILE A 219 0.17 3.19 -9.86
N CYS A 220 -0.01 3.25 -11.19
CA CYS A 220 -1.01 4.14 -11.80
C CYS A 220 -2.46 3.78 -11.37
N GLY A 221 -2.73 2.50 -11.13
CA GLY A 221 -4.03 2.02 -10.64
C GLY A 221 -4.40 2.46 -9.21
N LEU A 222 -3.46 3.06 -8.47
CA LEU A 222 -3.74 3.72 -7.17
C LEU A 222 -4.45 5.07 -7.34
N SER A 223 -4.16 5.77 -8.44
CA SER A 223 -4.57 7.17 -8.65
C SER A 223 -5.76 7.31 -9.59
N THR A 224 -6.27 6.22 -10.14
CA THR A 224 -7.44 6.26 -11.03
C THR A 224 -8.72 6.24 -10.21
N PRO A 225 -9.51 7.34 -10.14
CA PRO A 225 -10.94 7.17 -9.98
C PRO A 225 -11.38 6.28 -11.14
N ILE A 226 -12.02 5.16 -10.85
CA ILE A 226 -12.74 4.43 -11.90
C ILE A 226 -13.84 5.39 -12.33
N ILE A 227 -13.60 6.08 -13.44
CA ILE A 227 -14.59 6.92 -14.09
C ILE A 227 -15.71 5.95 -14.46
N LEU A 228 -16.72 5.84 -13.59
CA LEU A 228 -17.97 5.19 -13.93
C LEU A 228 -18.45 5.88 -15.20
N PRO A 229 -18.82 5.12 -16.25
CA PRO A 229 -19.45 5.73 -17.40
C PRO A 229 -20.67 6.47 -16.87
N ARG A 230 -20.67 7.81 -16.99
CA ARG A 230 -21.91 8.56 -16.83
C ARG A 230 -22.88 7.92 -17.82
N GLY A 231 -23.94 7.32 -17.28
CA GLY A 231 -25.02 6.78 -18.10
C GLY A 231 -25.53 7.87 -19.05
N PRO A 232 -26.13 7.44 -20.18
CA PRO A 232 -26.58 8.33 -21.24
C PRO A 232 -27.55 9.42 -20.75
#